data_AF-A0A1N6D385-F1
#
_entry.id   AF-A0A1N6D385-F1
#
_cell.length_a   1.000
_cell.length_b   1.000
_cell.length_c   1.000
_cell.angle_alpha   90.00
_cell.angle_beta   90.00
_cell.angle_gamma   90.00
#
_symmetry.space_group_name_H-M   'P 1'
#
loop_
_entity.id
_entity.type
_entity.pdbx_description
1 polymer ?
#
loop_
_entity_poly.entity_id
_entity_poly.type
_entity_poly.pdbx_seq_one_letter_code
_entity_poly.pdbx_strand_id
1 'polypeptide(L)'
;MTEKLPVTIVATSSEQDLLNPQPGRRMDMPGFDEEFVDFPDYIVRITDRIWHQRQVGLCLDYYAPDCTIHTLAGDITGAQTVVDNTHATLAAFPDRRLDPDNVIWSDEGGGSFYSSHLITSPMTNEGDTEFGPATGRKVEVLTIADCLCRENRIVEEWLVRDNGGLVLQLGFDLDEVAEQQARELPSLLDWHKSAHGELLAKTIPEPDFPEVPERDPHEFAEAVFGGLWSKISLQLAANIYDFRAAGDFPGNRHLSRPGQITDFRGQIHAAIPDAQVQIEHVADIAYLGEARDMAIRWSLAGTHKGDGIYGPASEAPVFIMGITHWRVINGQIHREWTVWDDLAVRRQIAEYRLQT
;
A
#
# COMPACT_ATOMS: atom_id res chain seq x y z
N MET A 1 -7.00 -19.04 -35.94
CA MET A 1 -6.42 -18.08 -34.99
C MET A 1 -6.43 -18.78 -33.65
N THR A 2 -5.27 -19.07 -33.07
CA THR A 2 -5.19 -19.57 -31.70
C THR A 2 -5.78 -18.50 -30.78
N GLU A 3 -6.73 -18.87 -29.95
CA GLU A 3 -7.35 -17.98 -28.98
C GLU A 3 -6.26 -17.45 -28.03
N LYS A 4 -6.25 -16.13 -27.76
CA LYS A 4 -5.28 -15.55 -26.82
C LYS A 4 -5.59 -16.10 -25.42
N LEU A 5 -4.56 -16.53 -24.70
CA LEU A 5 -4.71 -16.92 -23.29
C LEU A 5 -5.20 -15.71 -22.47
N PRO A 6 -5.97 -15.94 -21.39
CA PRO A 6 -6.39 -14.86 -20.49
C PRO A 6 -5.19 -14.23 -19.78
N VAL A 7 -5.30 -12.96 -19.41
CA VAL A 7 -4.31 -12.27 -18.58
C VAL A 7 -4.15 -13.00 -17.24
N THR A 8 -2.91 -13.09 -16.75
CA THR A 8 -2.58 -13.71 -15.47
C THR A 8 -3.34 -13.06 -14.31
N ILE A 9 -3.95 -13.89 -13.46
CA ILE A 9 -4.51 -13.46 -12.16
C ILE A 9 -3.58 -13.98 -11.08
N VAL A 10 -2.81 -13.08 -10.46
CA VAL A 10 -1.76 -13.45 -9.51
C VAL A 10 -2.33 -14.18 -8.30
N ALA A 11 -3.41 -13.67 -7.70
CA ALA A 11 -4.03 -14.24 -6.50
C ALA A 11 -4.60 -15.67 -6.65
N THR A 12 -4.63 -16.24 -7.85
CA THR A 12 -5.11 -17.62 -8.10
C THR A 12 -4.10 -18.49 -8.86
N SER A 13 -2.93 -17.95 -9.17
CA SER A 13 -1.88 -18.67 -9.90
C SER A 13 -0.86 -19.28 -8.93
N SER A 14 -0.26 -20.41 -9.31
CA SER A 14 0.85 -20.97 -8.54
C SER A 14 2.15 -20.19 -8.79
N GLU A 15 3.07 -20.18 -7.82
CA GLU A 15 4.40 -19.56 -8.00
C GLU A 15 5.12 -20.13 -9.24
N GLN A 16 4.98 -21.43 -9.50
CA GLN A 16 5.57 -22.07 -10.67
C GLN A 16 5.02 -21.46 -11.98
N ASP A 17 3.70 -21.26 -12.07
CA ASP A 17 3.05 -20.69 -13.25
C ASP A 17 3.37 -19.21 -13.43
N LEU A 18 3.51 -18.48 -12.31
CA LEU A 18 3.89 -17.06 -12.31
C LEU A 18 5.32 -16.86 -12.81
N LEU A 19 6.26 -17.71 -12.39
CA LEU A 19 7.67 -17.60 -12.79
C LEU A 19 7.95 -18.26 -14.15
N ASN A 20 7.06 -19.15 -14.62
CA ASN A 20 7.22 -19.86 -15.89
C ASN A 20 5.91 -19.87 -16.69
N PRO A 21 5.36 -18.70 -17.07
CA PRO A 21 4.10 -18.65 -17.78
C PRO A 21 4.22 -19.26 -19.17
N GLN A 22 3.11 -19.81 -19.68
CA GLN A 22 3.06 -20.24 -21.08
C GLN A 22 3.40 -19.06 -22.02
N PRO A 23 4.32 -19.25 -22.98
CA PRO A 23 4.71 -18.18 -23.91
C PRO A 23 3.54 -17.67 -24.75
N GLY A 24 3.63 -16.39 -25.13
CA GLY A 24 2.67 -15.70 -26.01
C GLY A 24 2.02 -14.50 -25.34
N ARG A 25 2.09 -13.35 -26.01
CA ARG A 25 1.54 -12.09 -25.51
C ARG A 25 0.01 -12.17 -25.36
N ARG A 26 -0.49 -11.90 -24.15
CA ARG A 26 -1.90 -12.01 -23.75
C ARG A 26 -2.64 -10.67 -23.78
N MET A 27 -1.92 -9.56 -23.60
CA MET A 27 -2.45 -8.19 -23.68
C MET A 27 -1.53 -7.27 -24.50
N ASP A 28 -2.06 -6.15 -24.98
CA ASP A 28 -1.22 -5.14 -25.65
C ASP A 28 -0.39 -4.39 -24.60
N MET A 29 0.91 -4.25 -24.84
CA MET A 29 1.87 -3.64 -23.92
C MET A 29 2.94 -2.90 -24.74
N PRO A 30 2.56 -1.81 -25.44
CA PRO A 30 3.49 -1.10 -26.29
C PRO A 30 4.67 -0.56 -25.47
N GLY A 31 5.87 -0.78 -25.96
CA GLY A 31 7.11 -0.35 -25.30
C GLY A 31 7.62 -1.28 -24.19
N PHE A 32 6.89 -2.34 -23.82
CA PHE A 32 7.41 -3.38 -22.91
C PHE A 32 8.06 -4.51 -23.71
N ASP A 33 9.10 -5.11 -23.14
CA ASP A 33 9.86 -6.18 -23.80
C ASP A 33 8.97 -7.35 -24.23
N GLU A 34 9.29 -7.98 -25.37
CA GLU A 34 8.51 -9.09 -25.93
C GLU A 34 8.50 -10.35 -25.04
N GLU A 35 9.41 -10.43 -24.07
CA GLU A 35 9.50 -11.58 -23.16
C GLU A 35 8.36 -11.66 -22.14
N PHE A 36 7.72 -10.53 -21.82
CA PHE A 36 6.64 -10.47 -20.85
C PHE A 36 5.33 -10.88 -21.52
N VAL A 37 4.65 -11.89 -20.99
CA VAL A 37 3.41 -12.38 -21.62
C VAL A 37 2.24 -11.45 -21.36
N ASP A 38 2.21 -10.80 -20.20
CA ASP A 38 1.24 -9.78 -19.79
C ASP A 38 1.84 -8.85 -18.73
N PHE A 39 1.09 -7.84 -18.33
CA PHE A 39 1.55 -6.82 -17.39
C PHE A 39 1.78 -7.37 -15.97
N PRO A 40 0.94 -8.28 -15.42
CA PRO A 40 1.26 -8.96 -14.17
C PRO A 40 2.55 -9.79 -14.22
N ASP A 41 2.83 -10.50 -15.33
CA ASP A 41 4.11 -11.19 -15.53
C ASP A 41 5.29 -10.21 -15.50
N TYR A 42 5.17 -9.04 -16.12
CA TYR A 42 6.19 -7.99 -16.01
C TYR A 42 6.49 -7.64 -14.55
N ILE A 43 5.48 -7.32 -13.75
CA ILE A 43 5.66 -6.93 -12.33
C ILE A 43 6.27 -8.06 -11.49
N VAL A 44 5.72 -9.26 -11.60
CA VAL A 44 6.20 -10.41 -10.81
C VAL A 44 7.63 -10.76 -11.20
N ARG A 45 7.95 -10.76 -12.50
CA ARG A 45 9.26 -11.19 -12.99
C ARG A 45 10.37 -10.20 -12.67
N ILE A 46 10.14 -8.89 -12.82
CA ILE A 46 11.17 -7.91 -12.44
C ILE A 46 11.40 -7.94 -10.92
N THR A 47 10.35 -8.14 -10.13
CA THR A 47 10.44 -8.28 -8.67
C THR A 47 11.29 -9.50 -8.29
N ASP A 48 11.01 -10.66 -8.90
CA ASP A 48 11.80 -11.88 -8.68
C ASP A 48 13.27 -11.70 -9.06
N ARG A 49 13.56 -11.08 -10.20
CA ARG A 49 14.94 -10.82 -10.65
C ARG A 49 15.70 -9.91 -9.68
N ILE A 50 15.12 -8.78 -9.32
CA ILE A 50 15.75 -7.79 -8.44
C ILE A 50 15.93 -8.38 -7.04
N TRP A 51 14.86 -8.92 -6.47
CA TRP A 51 14.85 -9.39 -5.10
C TRP A 51 15.34 -10.81 -5.03
N HIS A 52 14.60 -11.83 -5.45
CA HIS A 52 14.96 -13.24 -5.21
C HIS A 52 16.28 -13.67 -5.87
N GLN A 53 16.55 -13.21 -7.09
CA GLN A 53 17.81 -13.50 -7.79
C GLN A 53 18.93 -12.51 -7.45
N ARG A 54 18.67 -11.53 -6.58
CA ARG A 54 19.61 -10.51 -6.09
C ARG A 54 20.27 -9.70 -7.21
N GLN A 55 19.61 -9.54 -8.35
CA GLN A 55 20.09 -8.74 -9.48
C GLN A 55 19.73 -7.26 -9.28
N VAL A 56 20.18 -6.66 -8.18
CA VAL A 56 19.81 -5.30 -7.76
C VAL A 56 20.14 -4.24 -8.83
N GLY A 57 21.17 -4.47 -9.64
CA GLY A 57 21.53 -3.58 -10.75
C GLY A 57 20.40 -3.39 -11.78
N LEU A 58 19.46 -4.34 -11.91
CA LEU A 58 18.30 -4.22 -12.80
C LEU A 58 17.33 -3.11 -12.39
N CYS A 59 17.41 -2.59 -11.17
CA CYS A 59 16.69 -1.36 -10.83
C CYS A 59 17.02 -0.22 -11.80
N LEU A 60 18.25 -0.14 -12.32
CA LEU A 60 18.63 0.90 -13.28
C LEU A 60 18.02 0.71 -14.69
N ASP A 61 17.56 -0.49 -14.99
CA ASP A 61 16.89 -0.81 -16.26
C ASP A 61 15.37 -0.60 -16.14
N TYR A 62 14.79 -1.02 -15.01
CA TYR A 62 13.35 -1.06 -14.78
C TYR A 62 12.78 0.15 -14.01
N TYR A 63 13.59 0.99 -13.38
CA TYR A 63 13.14 2.27 -12.84
C TYR A 63 13.61 3.40 -13.75
N ALA A 64 12.74 4.38 -14.00
CA ALA A 64 13.13 5.59 -14.69
C ALA A 64 14.28 6.30 -13.93
N PRO A 65 15.25 6.90 -14.63
CA PRO A 65 16.36 7.59 -13.98
C PRO A 65 15.94 8.66 -12.97
N ASP A 66 14.78 9.28 -13.21
CA ASP A 66 14.12 10.32 -12.41
C ASP A 66 12.85 9.82 -11.70
N CYS A 67 12.67 8.50 -11.57
CA CYS A 67 11.52 7.91 -10.90
C CYS A 67 11.33 8.50 -9.49
N THR A 68 10.12 8.94 -9.19
CA THR A 68 9.73 9.40 -7.85
C THR A 68 9.02 8.26 -7.12
N ILE A 69 9.44 7.98 -5.90
CA ILE A 69 8.78 7.04 -5.00
C ILE A 69 8.24 7.83 -3.82
N HIS A 70 6.92 7.91 -3.72
CA HIS A 70 6.20 8.52 -2.62
C HIS A 70 6.16 7.56 -1.44
N THR A 71 6.63 8.01 -0.28
CA THR A 71 6.50 7.32 0.99
C THR A 71 6.03 8.30 2.05
N LEU A 72 5.47 7.81 3.17
CA LEU A 72 5.07 8.71 4.26
C LEU A 72 6.26 9.31 5.02
N ALA A 73 7.46 8.73 4.82
CA ALA A 73 8.74 9.23 5.31
C ALA A 73 9.43 10.18 4.30
N GLY A 74 8.68 10.69 3.31
CA GLY A 74 9.16 11.63 2.29
C GLY A 74 9.39 10.96 0.93
N ASP A 75 9.56 11.82 -0.08
CA ASP A 75 9.79 11.36 -1.46
C ASP A 75 11.24 10.91 -1.66
N ILE A 76 11.40 9.81 -2.39
CA ILE A 76 12.68 9.28 -2.84
C ILE A 76 12.75 9.51 -4.35
N THR A 77 13.86 10.05 -4.84
CA THR A 77 14.04 10.31 -6.28
C THR A 77 15.23 9.55 -6.85
N GLY A 78 14.99 8.94 -8.00
CA GLY A 78 15.99 8.39 -8.90
C GLY A 78 16.31 6.91 -8.67
N ALA A 79 16.52 6.19 -9.77
CA ALA A 79 16.77 4.74 -9.77
C ALA A 79 18.00 4.33 -8.93
N GLN A 80 19.03 5.19 -8.81
CA GLN A 80 20.19 4.89 -7.97
C GLN A 80 19.81 4.80 -6.48
N THR A 81 18.90 5.65 -6.01
CA THR A 81 18.42 5.59 -4.62
C THR A 81 17.65 4.30 -4.37
N VAL A 82 16.95 3.77 -5.38
CA VAL A 82 16.28 2.46 -5.31
C VAL A 82 17.29 1.32 -5.16
N VAL A 83 18.39 1.37 -5.91
CA VAL A 83 19.52 0.42 -5.78
C VAL A 83 20.08 0.45 -4.36
N ASP A 84 20.38 1.64 -3.85
CA ASP A 84 21.01 1.84 -2.55
C ASP A 84 20.10 1.35 -1.41
N ASN A 85 18.80 1.69 -1.47
CA ASN A 85 17.80 1.25 -0.50
C ASN A 85 17.54 -0.27 -0.54
N THR A 86 17.60 -0.86 -1.74
CA THR A 86 17.50 -2.32 -1.91
C THR A 86 18.70 -3.02 -1.28
N HIS A 87 19.91 -2.51 -1.48
CA HIS A 87 21.12 -3.04 -0.83
C HIS A 87 21.09 -2.87 0.70
N ALA A 88 20.66 -1.72 1.22
CA ALA A 88 20.50 -1.50 2.65
C ALA A 88 19.51 -2.49 3.26
N THR A 89 18.37 -2.70 2.59
CA THR A 89 17.37 -3.70 3.00
C THR A 89 17.95 -5.11 3.03
N LEU A 90 18.66 -5.53 1.97
CA LEU A 90 19.26 -6.86 1.88
C LEU A 90 20.41 -7.06 2.87
N ALA A 91 21.08 -6.00 3.31
CA ALA A 91 22.08 -6.08 4.38
C ALA A 91 21.43 -6.37 5.74
N ALA A 92 20.27 -5.77 6.02
CA ALA A 92 19.51 -5.99 7.25
C ALA A 92 18.73 -7.33 7.25
N PHE A 93 18.29 -7.75 6.06
CA PHE A 93 17.39 -8.89 5.83
C PHE A 93 17.86 -9.71 4.62
N PRO A 94 18.97 -10.46 4.73
CA PRO A 94 19.62 -11.12 3.59
C PRO A 94 18.79 -12.25 2.97
N ASP A 95 17.85 -12.84 3.72
CA ASP A 95 16.91 -13.87 3.26
C ASP A 95 15.56 -13.31 2.78
N ARG A 96 15.39 -11.98 2.76
CA ARG A 96 14.12 -11.35 2.38
C ARG A 96 13.61 -11.86 1.03
N ARG A 97 12.33 -12.20 1.02
CA ARG A 97 11.53 -12.49 -0.17
C ARG A 97 10.39 -11.49 -0.28
N LEU A 98 9.89 -11.30 -1.50
CA LEU A 98 8.72 -10.49 -1.82
C LEU A 98 7.74 -11.42 -2.52
N ASP A 99 6.92 -12.13 -1.73
CA ASP A 99 5.96 -13.06 -2.27
C ASP A 99 4.74 -12.27 -2.83
N PRO A 100 4.40 -12.42 -4.12
CA PRO A 100 3.37 -11.61 -4.77
C PRO A 100 1.98 -12.19 -4.47
N ASP A 101 1.31 -11.69 -3.44
CA ASP A 101 -0.04 -12.14 -3.08
C ASP A 101 -1.07 -11.74 -4.15
N ASN A 102 -0.91 -10.55 -4.73
CA ASN A 102 -1.74 -10.09 -5.84
C ASN A 102 -1.08 -8.97 -6.64
N VAL A 103 -1.49 -8.79 -7.90
CA VAL A 103 -1.18 -7.63 -8.73
C VAL A 103 -2.47 -7.19 -9.40
N ILE A 104 -3.10 -6.16 -8.83
CA ILE A 104 -4.27 -5.49 -9.41
C ILE A 104 -3.74 -4.41 -10.36
N TRP A 105 -4.33 -4.23 -11.53
CA TRP A 105 -3.76 -3.32 -12.52
C TRP A 105 -4.85 -2.63 -13.35
N SER A 106 -4.48 -1.51 -13.98
CA SER A 106 -5.31 -0.77 -14.93
C SER A 106 -4.50 -0.33 -16.15
N ASP A 107 -5.15 -0.29 -17.31
CA ASP A 107 -4.62 0.33 -18.53
C ASP A 107 -5.05 1.80 -18.54
N GLU A 108 -4.08 2.70 -18.43
CA GLU A 108 -4.28 4.15 -18.41
C GLU A 108 -4.28 4.77 -19.82
N GLY A 109 -4.15 3.93 -20.85
CA GLY A 109 -4.01 4.35 -22.22
C GLY A 109 -2.61 4.86 -22.56
N GLY A 110 -2.34 4.98 -23.86
CA GLY A 110 -1.05 5.47 -24.36
C GLY A 110 0.15 4.59 -23.99
N GLY A 111 -0.07 3.32 -23.66
CA GLY A 111 0.98 2.40 -23.21
C GLY A 111 1.42 2.57 -21.77
N SER A 112 0.62 3.24 -20.95
CA SER A 112 0.85 3.41 -19.52
C SER A 112 -0.08 2.49 -18.73
N PHE A 113 0.44 1.89 -17.67
CA PHE A 113 -0.31 0.97 -16.81
C PHE A 113 -0.04 1.31 -15.35
N TYR A 114 -1.05 1.25 -14.49
CA TYR A 114 -0.83 1.15 -13.05
C TYR A 114 -0.83 -0.30 -12.62
N SER A 115 0.08 -0.65 -11.72
CA SER A 115 0.05 -1.90 -10.96
C SER A 115 -0.02 -1.57 -9.48
N SER A 116 -0.89 -2.25 -8.74
CA SER A 116 -0.98 -2.26 -7.29
C SER A 116 -0.62 -3.65 -6.77
N HIS A 117 0.57 -3.79 -6.22
CA HIS A 117 1.17 -5.08 -5.89
C HIS A 117 1.02 -5.31 -4.38
N LEU A 118 0.22 -6.29 -4.00
CA LEU A 118 0.13 -6.75 -2.62
C LEU A 118 1.24 -7.77 -2.38
N ILE A 119 2.11 -7.47 -1.40
CA ILE A 119 3.33 -8.23 -1.16
C ILE A 119 3.41 -8.60 0.31
N THR A 120 3.56 -9.89 0.59
CA THR A 120 3.98 -10.41 1.88
C THR A 120 5.48 -10.69 1.82
N SER A 121 6.24 -10.10 2.73
CA SER A 121 7.70 -10.25 2.76
C SER A 121 8.19 -10.96 4.02
N PRO A 122 8.39 -12.29 3.98
CA PRO A 122 9.06 -13.01 5.07
C PRO A 122 10.56 -12.74 5.05
N MET A 123 11.15 -12.56 6.23
CA MET A 123 12.58 -12.29 6.40
C MET A 123 13.11 -12.50 7.83
N THR A 124 14.42 -12.59 7.97
CA THR A 124 15.16 -12.69 9.24
C THR A 124 16.05 -11.46 9.40
N ASN A 125 15.96 -10.79 10.56
CA ASN A 125 16.75 -9.60 10.83
C ASN A 125 18.18 -9.97 11.28
N GLU A 126 19.09 -10.11 10.32
CA GLU A 126 20.50 -10.48 10.56
C GLU A 126 21.45 -9.29 10.62
N GLY A 127 21.05 -8.13 10.10
CA GLY A 127 21.81 -6.88 10.15
C GLY A 127 21.05 -5.75 10.84
N ASP A 128 21.76 -4.66 11.15
CA ASP A 128 21.15 -3.48 11.76
C ASP A 128 20.12 -2.85 10.80
N THR A 129 19.08 -2.27 11.37
CA THR A 129 17.99 -1.57 10.66
C THR A 129 17.98 -0.10 11.03
N GLU A 130 17.20 0.70 10.31
CA GLU A 130 16.89 2.08 10.73
C GLU A 130 16.12 2.16 12.05
N PHE A 131 15.59 1.04 12.56
CA PHE A 131 14.86 0.96 13.82
C PHE A 131 15.74 0.56 15.01
N GLY A 132 16.94 0.03 14.74
CA GLY A 132 17.83 -0.49 15.79
C GLY A 132 18.72 -1.66 15.34
N PRO A 133 19.54 -2.20 16.26
CA PRO A 133 20.50 -3.25 15.97
C PRO A 133 19.84 -4.59 15.60
N ALA A 134 20.59 -5.46 14.93
CA ALA A 134 20.13 -6.78 14.52
C ALA A 134 19.53 -7.59 15.70
N THR A 135 18.34 -8.13 15.50
CA THR A 135 17.57 -8.85 16.53
C THR A 135 17.59 -10.37 16.36
N GLY A 136 17.97 -10.86 15.17
CA GLY A 136 17.89 -12.29 14.80
C GLY A 136 16.47 -12.83 14.67
N ARG A 137 15.44 -11.97 14.75
CA ARG A 137 14.03 -12.39 14.71
C ARG A 137 13.58 -12.65 13.27
N LYS A 138 12.74 -13.66 13.13
CA LYS A 138 11.95 -13.90 11.91
C LYS A 138 10.69 -13.06 11.97
N VAL A 139 10.47 -12.29 10.92
CA VAL A 139 9.38 -11.32 10.81
C VAL A 139 8.76 -11.39 9.42
N GLU A 140 7.59 -10.82 9.28
CA GLU A 140 6.88 -10.68 8.02
C GLU A 140 6.36 -9.25 7.91
N VAL A 141 6.47 -8.60 6.75
CA VAL A 141 5.89 -7.27 6.53
C VAL A 141 4.97 -7.29 5.32
N LEU A 142 3.79 -6.71 5.50
CA LEU A 142 2.86 -6.42 4.42
C LEU A 142 3.26 -5.11 3.75
N THR A 143 3.35 -5.13 2.43
CA THR A 143 3.69 -3.99 1.58
C THR A 143 2.69 -3.89 0.45
N ILE A 144 2.28 -2.66 0.11
CA ILE A 144 1.61 -2.39 -1.17
C ILE A 144 2.43 -1.35 -1.93
N ALA A 145 2.82 -1.68 -3.15
CA ALA A 145 3.46 -0.77 -4.08
C ALA A 145 2.49 -0.49 -5.22
N ASP A 146 2.15 0.77 -5.45
CA ASP A 146 1.33 1.19 -6.59
C ASP A 146 2.19 1.96 -7.58
N CYS A 147 2.44 1.39 -8.75
CA CYS A 147 3.44 1.86 -9.70
C CYS A 147 2.80 2.27 -11.02
N LEU A 148 3.08 3.49 -11.46
CA LEU A 148 2.89 3.87 -12.86
C LEU A 148 4.04 3.30 -13.67
N CYS A 149 3.71 2.51 -14.68
CA CYS A 149 4.67 1.88 -15.58
C CYS A 149 4.43 2.31 -17.03
N ARG A 150 5.50 2.63 -17.75
CA ARG A 150 5.48 2.97 -19.19
C ARG A 150 6.82 2.64 -19.82
N GLU A 151 6.81 2.16 -21.06
CA GLU A 151 8.04 1.88 -21.83
C GLU A 151 9.02 0.98 -21.06
N ASN A 152 8.52 -0.12 -20.50
CA ASN A 152 9.31 -1.11 -19.75
C ASN A 152 9.95 -0.56 -18.44
N ARG A 153 9.42 0.54 -17.90
CA ARG A 153 9.94 1.17 -16.69
C ARG A 153 8.83 1.58 -15.73
N ILE A 154 9.11 1.48 -14.44
CA ILE A 154 8.42 2.16 -13.34
C ILE A 154 8.86 3.62 -13.40
N VAL A 155 7.90 4.53 -13.59
CA VAL A 155 8.14 5.98 -13.70
C VAL A 155 7.77 6.73 -12.43
N GLU A 156 6.84 6.18 -11.65
CA GLU A 156 6.38 6.75 -10.38
C GLU A 156 5.83 5.61 -9.52
N GLU A 157 6.04 5.66 -8.20
CA GLU A 157 5.62 4.61 -7.27
C GLU A 157 5.08 5.24 -5.98
N TRP A 158 3.99 4.68 -5.44
CA TRP A 158 3.48 4.94 -4.10
C TRP A 158 3.71 3.68 -3.27
N LEU A 159 4.61 3.79 -2.29
CA LEU A 159 5.09 2.65 -1.54
C LEU A 159 4.67 2.77 -0.07
N VAL A 160 3.73 1.92 0.33
CA VAL A 160 3.28 1.79 1.72
C VAL A 160 3.73 0.47 2.30
N ARG A 161 4.35 0.54 3.48
CA ARG A 161 4.83 -0.63 4.23
C ARG A 161 4.33 -0.54 5.66
N ASP A 162 3.95 -1.68 6.23
CA ASP A 162 3.61 -1.76 7.64
C ASP A 162 4.88 -1.75 8.53
N ASN A 163 5.64 -0.65 8.47
CA ASN A 163 6.84 -0.47 9.28
C ASN A 163 6.51 -0.49 10.78
N GLY A 164 5.33 -0.01 11.18
CA GLY A 164 4.86 -0.14 12.56
C GLY A 164 4.74 -1.59 13.02
N GLY A 165 4.13 -2.44 12.19
CA GLY A 165 4.08 -3.89 12.42
C GLY A 165 5.46 -4.55 12.43
N LEU A 166 6.37 -4.11 11.57
CA LEU A 166 7.76 -4.60 11.54
C LEU A 166 8.51 -4.26 12.84
N VAL A 167 8.46 -3.00 13.29
CA VAL A 167 9.08 -2.54 14.55
C VAL A 167 8.61 -3.38 15.75
N LEU A 168 7.30 -3.63 15.86
CA LEU A 168 6.73 -4.46 16.92
C LEU A 168 7.24 -5.91 16.86
N GLN A 169 7.34 -6.50 15.66
CA GLN A 169 7.84 -7.86 15.49
C GLN A 169 9.34 -7.98 15.83
N LEU A 170 10.13 -6.97 15.50
CA LEU A 170 11.54 -6.86 15.90
C LEU A 170 11.71 -6.73 17.42
N GLY A 171 10.64 -6.33 18.14
CA GLY A 171 10.62 -6.24 19.60
C GLY A 171 11.08 -4.90 20.14
N PHE A 172 11.06 -3.87 19.30
CA PHE A 172 11.26 -2.50 19.72
C PHE A 172 9.92 -1.88 20.13
N ASP A 173 9.98 -0.82 20.92
CA ASP A 173 8.81 0.00 21.22
C ASP A 173 8.54 0.97 20.06
N LEU A 174 7.30 0.97 19.57
CA LEU A 174 6.92 1.71 18.39
C LEU A 174 6.96 3.23 18.59
N ASP A 175 6.56 3.71 19.77
CA ASP A 175 6.57 5.14 20.08
C ASP A 175 7.99 5.61 20.37
N GLU A 176 8.82 4.82 21.07
CA GLU A 176 10.22 5.16 21.31
C GLU A 176 11.01 5.29 20.00
N VAL A 177 10.79 4.38 19.03
CA VAL A 177 11.43 4.46 17.70
C VAL A 177 10.95 5.69 16.94
N ALA A 178 9.64 5.97 16.93
CA ALA A 178 9.09 7.16 16.28
C ALA A 178 9.67 8.46 16.87
N GLU A 179 9.74 8.56 18.19
CA GLU A 179 10.32 9.70 18.90
C GLU A 179 11.83 9.83 18.67
N GLN A 180 12.56 8.71 18.60
CA GLN A 180 13.98 8.73 18.25
C GLN A 180 14.18 9.27 16.83
N GLN A 181 13.44 8.74 15.85
CA GLN A 181 13.51 9.22 14.47
C GLN A 181 13.14 10.70 14.36
N ALA A 182 12.14 11.17 15.10
CA ALA A 182 11.76 12.58 15.16
C ALA A 182 12.88 13.49 15.69
N ARG A 183 13.77 12.98 16.56
CA ARG A 183 14.92 13.73 17.08
C ARG A 183 16.15 13.68 16.18
N GLU A 184 16.35 12.56 15.48
CA GLU A 184 17.63 12.24 14.82
C GLU A 184 17.61 12.42 13.30
N LEU A 185 16.45 12.26 12.65
CA LEU A 185 16.32 12.35 11.20
C LEU A 185 15.93 13.77 10.76
N PRO A 186 16.22 14.14 9.49
CA PRO A 186 15.74 15.39 8.92
C PRO A 186 14.22 15.51 9.03
N SER A 187 13.73 16.65 9.53
CA SER A 187 12.30 16.88 9.73
C SER A 187 11.53 16.89 8.41
N LEU A 188 10.33 16.33 8.44
CA LEU A 188 9.40 16.25 7.30
C LEU A 188 8.19 17.16 7.48
N LEU A 189 8.12 17.96 8.55
CA LEU A 189 6.95 18.76 8.89
C LEU A 189 6.51 19.73 7.77
N ASP A 190 7.44 20.34 7.04
CA ASP A 190 7.11 21.21 5.91
C ASP A 190 6.50 20.43 4.74
N TRP A 191 7.04 19.25 4.43
CA TRP A 191 6.51 18.35 3.40
C TRP A 191 5.11 17.87 3.79
N HIS A 192 4.94 17.38 5.03
CA HIS A 192 3.66 16.96 5.57
C HIS A 192 2.62 18.08 5.58
N LYS A 193 3.01 19.31 5.94
CA LYS A 193 2.13 20.47 5.93
C LYS A 193 1.68 20.84 4.52
N SER A 194 2.56 20.71 3.51
CA SER A 194 2.19 20.92 2.11
C SER A 194 1.17 19.88 1.65
N ALA A 195 1.48 18.58 1.85
CA ALA A 195 0.59 17.48 1.48
C ALA A 195 -0.79 17.57 2.17
N HIS A 196 -0.78 17.92 3.47
CA HIS A 196 -1.98 18.19 4.27
C HIS A 196 -2.84 19.30 3.67
N GLY A 197 -2.22 20.46 3.37
CA GLY A 197 -2.92 21.60 2.80
C GLY A 197 -3.49 21.36 1.40
N GLU A 198 -2.76 20.62 0.56
CA GLU A 198 -3.21 20.24 -0.78
C GLU A 198 -4.43 19.31 -0.76
N LEU A 199 -4.48 18.36 0.17
CA LEU A 199 -5.63 17.48 0.35
C LEU A 199 -6.86 18.28 0.82
N LEU A 200 -6.71 19.10 1.88
CA LEU A 200 -7.81 19.88 2.42
C LEU A 200 -8.38 20.93 1.45
N ALA A 201 -7.64 21.27 0.39
CA ALA A 201 -8.12 22.15 -0.68
C ALA A 201 -9.06 21.46 -1.68
N LYS A 202 -9.17 20.12 -1.65
CA LYS A 202 -9.97 19.34 -2.60
C LYS A 202 -11.36 19.05 -2.04
N THR A 203 -12.32 18.93 -2.95
CA THR A 203 -13.69 18.52 -2.62
C THR A 203 -13.79 17.01 -2.64
N ILE A 204 -14.38 16.42 -1.61
CA ILE A 204 -14.66 14.98 -1.54
C ILE A 204 -16.07 14.74 -2.09
N PRO A 205 -16.22 13.94 -3.17
CA PRO A 205 -17.54 13.50 -3.61
C PRO A 205 -18.14 12.54 -2.59
N GLU A 206 -19.46 12.62 -2.38
CA GLU A 206 -20.23 11.67 -1.57
C GLU A 206 -21.28 10.98 -2.46
N PRO A 207 -20.88 10.04 -3.32
CA PRO A 207 -21.83 9.35 -4.17
C PRO A 207 -22.68 8.36 -3.36
N ASP A 208 -23.84 8.01 -3.92
CA ASP A 208 -24.64 6.90 -3.43
C ASP A 208 -23.93 5.56 -3.66
N PHE A 209 -24.22 4.57 -2.83
CA PHE A 209 -23.71 3.21 -3.05
C PHE A 209 -24.26 2.64 -4.37
N PRO A 210 -23.40 2.11 -5.25
CA PRO A 210 -23.88 1.44 -6.46
C PRO A 210 -24.69 0.18 -6.12
N GLU A 211 -25.64 -0.17 -7.00
CA GLU A 211 -26.46 -1.37 -6.82
C GLU A 211 -25.62 -2.65 -6.93
N VAL A 212 -24.58 -2.63 -7.77
CA VAL A 212 -23.67 -3.76 -7.98
C VAL A 212 -22.22 -3.23 -7.89
N PRO A 213 -21.61 -3.23 -6.69
CA PRO A 213 -20.24 -2.77 -6.46
C PRO A 213 -19.20 -3.30 -7.46
N GLU A 214 -19.32 -4.57 -7.87
CA GLU A 214 -18.42 -5.19 -8.83
C GLU A 214 -18.49 -4.60 -10.25
N ARG A 215 -19.51 -3.78 -10.57
CA ARG A 215 -19.63 -3.12 -11.87
C ARG A 215 -19.16 -1.68 -11.86
N ASP A 216 -19.18 -1.06 -10.69
CA ASP A 216 -18.93 0.37 -10.48
C ASP A 216 -17.91 0.54 -9.34
N PRO A 217 -16.65 0.05 -9.53
CA PRO A 217 -15.63 -0.02 -8.47
C PRO A 217 -15.22 1.36 -7.95
N HIS A 218 -15.22 2.38 -8.80
CA HIS A 218 -14.83 3.74 -8.43
C HIS A 218 -15.90 4.38 -7.54
N GLU A 219 -17.16 4.30 -7.95
CA GLU A 219 -18.31 4.78 -7.19
C GLU A 219 -18.45 4.03 -5.86
N PHE A 220 -18.19 2.71 -5.86
CA PHE A 220 -18.16 1.93 -4.62
C PHE A 220 -17.05 2.39 -3.69
N ALA A 221 -15.83 2.60 -4.18
CA ALA A 221 -14.73 3.10 -3.39
C ALA A 221 -15.03 4.49 -2.81
N GLU A 222 -15.51 5.43 -3.62
CA GLU A 222 -15.90 6.77 -3.16
C GLU A 222 -17.01 6.73 -2.11
N ALA A 223 -18.03 5.89 -2.28
CA ALA A 223 -19.12 5.73 -1.31
C ALA A 223 -18.62 5.14 0.02
N VAL A 224 -17.73 4.14 -0.03
CA VAL A 224 -17.13 3.53 1.18
C VAL A 224 -16.23 4.54 1.89
N PHE A 225 -15.34 5.24 1.20
CA PHE A 225 -14.42 6.21 1.82
C PHE A 225 -15.15 7.48 2.29
N GLY A 226 -16.06 8.04 1.49
CA GLY A 226 -16.88 9.18 1.89
C GLY A 226 -17.84 8.87 3.05
N GLY A 227 -18.35 7.64 3.14
CA GLY A 227 -19.26 7.22 4.20
C GLY A 227 -18.59 6.71 5.46
N LEU A 228 -17.70 5.73 5.35
CA LEU A 228 -17.13 5.01 6.50
C LEU A 228 -15.95 5.74 7.12
N TRP A 229 -15.06 6.31 6.31
CA TRP A 229 -13.86 6.98 6.82
C TRP A 229 -14.15 8.40 7.31
N SER A 230 -15.03 9.16 6.64
CA SER A 230 -15.35 10.53 7.06
C SER A 230 -16.41 10.63 8.16
N LYS A 231 -17.38 9.70 8.22
CA LYS A 231 -18.57 9.85 9.10
C LYS A 231 -18.76 8.74 10.14
N ILE A 232 -17.97 7.65 10.08
CA ILE A 232 -18.16 6.41 10.86
C ILE A 232 -19.63 6.04 11.01
N SER A 233 -20.20 5.46 9.95
CA SER A 233 -21.54 4.91 10.02
C SER A 233 -21.50 3.41 10.32
N LEU A 234 -21.83 3.01 11.56
CA LEU A 234 -21.96 1.60 11.95
C LEU A 234 -23.01 0.88 11.10
N GLN A 235 -24.10 1.58 10.75
CA GLN A 235 -25.15 1.05 9.89
C GLN A 235 -24.63 0.79 8.47
N LEU A 236 -23.72 1.64 7.99
CA LEU A 236 -23.09 1.48 6.69
C LEU A 236 -22.08 0.32 6.71
N ALA A 237 -21.28 0.20 7.76
CA ALA A 237 -20.33 -0.90 7.92
C ALA A 237 -21.02 -2.28 7.85
N ALA A 238 -22.23 -2.41 8.41
CA ALA A 238 -23.02 -3.64 8.36
C ALA A 238 -23.48 -4.03 6.94
N ASN A 239 -23.59 -3.07 6.02
CA ASN A 239 -24.01 -3.30 4.65
C ASN A 239 -22.81 -3.48 3.71
N ILE A 240 -21.69 -2.81 3.99
CA ILE A 240 -20.46 -2.87 3.18
C ILE A 240 -19.73 -4.21 3.36
N TYR A 241 -19.62 -4.73 4.58
CA TYR A 241 -18.82 -5.93 4.85
C TYR A 241 -19.67 -7.19 4.94
N ASP A 242 -19.17 -8.30 4.38
CA ASP A 242 -19.72 -9.62 4.66
C ASP A 242 -19.51 -9.97 6.15
N PHE A 243 -20.43 -10.74 6.74
CA PHE A 243 -20.37 -11.10 8.17
C PHE A 243 -19.14 -11.96 8.57
N ARG A 244 -18.41 -12.49 7.57
CA ARG A 244 -17.14 -13.22 7.68
C ARG A 244 -15.95 -12.40 7.21
N ALA A 245 -16.13 -11.12 6.90
CA ALA A 245 -15.05 -10.25 6.46
C ALA A 245 -13.85 -10.35 7.40
N ALA A 246 -12.65 -10.34 6.84
CA ALA A 246 -11.42 -10.24 7.60
C ALA A 246 -10.53 -9.18 6.95
N GLY A 247 -9.59 -8.59 7.69
CA GLY A 247 -8.62 -7.68 7.11
C GLY A 247 -7.25 -7.72 7.79
N ASP A 248 -6.22 -7.36 7.04
CA ASP A 248 -4.90 -7.03 7.57
C ASP A 248 -4.74 -5.51 7.57
N PHE A 249 -4.27 -4.98 8.69
CA PHE A 249 -4.15 -3.56 8.94
C PHE A 249 -2.81 -3.22 9.59
N PRO A 250 -2.39 -1.95 9.59
CA PRO A 250 -1.10 -1.56 10.12
C PRO A 250 -0.92 -1.95 11.58
N GLY A 251 0.32 -2.15 12.00
CA GLY A 251 0.68 -2.68 13.31
C GLY A 251 0.53 -4.20 13.39
N ASN A 252 0.69 -4.92 12.28
CA ASN A 252 0.53 -6.38 12.16
C ASN A 252 -0.82 -6.87 12.72
N ARG A 253 -1.90 -6.16 12.39
CA ARG A 253 -3.25 -6.43 12.92
C ARG A 253 -4.04 -7.31 11.97
N HIS A 254 -4.36 -8.52 12.40
CA HIS A 254 -5.33 -9.39 11.74
C HIS A 254 -6.70 -9.24 12.40
N LEU A 255 -7.61 -8.57 11.71
CA LEU A 255 -8.96 -8.31 12.21
C LEU A 255 -9.97 -9.22 11.51
N SER A 256 -10.92 -9.73 12.28
CA SER A 256 -11.98 -10.62 11.82
C SER A 256 -13.35 -10.07 12.20
N ARG A 257 -14.30 -10.24 11.30
CA ARG A 257 -15.65 -9.71 11.32
C ARG A 257 -15.74 -8.18 11.20
N PRO A 258 -16.87 -7.65 10.69
CA PRO A 258 -17.07 -6.22 10.52
C PRO A 258 -16.87 -5.40 11.80
N GLY A 259 -17.21 -5.96 12.97
CA GLY A 259 -17.07 -5.29 14.26
C GLY A 259 -15.63 -4.90 14.59
N GLN A 260 -14.67 -5.83 14.50
CA GLN A 260 -13.26 -5.54 14.81
C GLN A 260 -12.67 -4.50 13.85
N ILE A 261 -13.02 -4.61 12.57
CA ILE A 261 -12.61 -3.67 11.52
C ILE A 261 -13.17 -2.26 11.82
N THR A 262 -14.44 -2.17 12.21
CA THR A 262 -15.09 -0.89 12.52
C THR A 262 -14.56 -0.28 13.83
N ASP A 263 -14.29 -1.09 14.84
CA ASP A 263 -13.68 -0.65 16.11
C ASP A 263 -12.28 -0.06 15.87
N PHE A 264 -11.49 -0.68 14.99
CA PHE A 264 -10.17 -0.15 14.63
C PHE A 264 -10.27 1.19 13.89
N ARG A 265 -11.18 1.33 12.92
CA ARG A 265 -11.44 2.64 12.28
C ARG A 265 -11.96 3.68 13.28
N GLY A 266 -12.78 3.25 14.25
CA GLY A 266 -13.24 4.06 15.36
C GLY A 266 -12.10 4.69 16.17
N GLN A 267 -11.01 3.95 16.37
CA GLN A 267 -9.82 4.47 17.04
C GLN A 267 -9.09 5.54 16.23
N ILE A 268 -9.01 5.38 14.90
CA ILE A 268 -8.40 6.37 14.00
C ILE A 268 -9.20 7.67 14.04
N HIS A 269 -10.52 7.60 13.90
CA HIS A 269 -11.39 8.77 13.96
C HIS A 269 -11.47 9.39 15.34
N ALA A 270 -11.39 8.60 16.41
CA ALA A 270 -11.30 9.16 17.76
C ALA A 270 -10.04 10.03 17.89
N ALA A 271 -8.90 9.59 17.35
CA ALA A 271 -7.66 10.37 17.37
C ALA A 271 -7.68 11.57 16.41
N ILE A 272 -8.32 11.42 15.23
CA ILE A 272 -8.36 12.41 14.15
C ILE A 272 -9.82 12.67 13.74
N PRO A 273 -10.62 13.36 14.60
CA PRO A 273 -12.07 13.47 14.42
C PRO A 273 -12.50 14.37 13.26
N ASP A 274 -11.59 15.19 12.72
CA ASP A 274 -11.80 16.07 11.57
C ASP A 274 -11.12 15.53 10.30
N ALA A 275 -10.81 14.23 10.26
CA ALA A 275 -10.21 13.58 9.11
C ALA A 275 -11.06 13.75 7.84
N GLN A 276 -10.38 14.11 6.76
CA GLN A 276 -10.87 14.15 5.40
C GLN A 276 -10.07 13.16 4.57
N VAL A 277 -10.74 12.39 3.72
CA VAL A 277 -10.11 11.36 2.89
C VAL A 277 -10.34 11.64 1.42
N GLN A 278 -9.28 11.50 0.64
CA GLN A 278 -9.29 11.63 -0.80
C GLN A 278 -8.87 10.31 -1.44
N ILE A 279 -9.53 9.93 -2.53
CA ILE A 279 -9.09 8.84 -3.39
C ILE A 279 -8.24 9.45 -4.52
N GLU A 280 -7.07 8.87 -4.78
CA GLU A 280 -6.20 9.30 -5.90
C GLU A 280 -6.22 8.31 -7.06
N HIS A 281 -6.47 7.03 -6.82
CA HIS A 281 -6.51 6.02 -7.87
C HIS A 281 -7.33 4.81 -7.44
N VAL A 282 -8.06 4.25 -8.41
CA VAL A 282 -8.82 3.01 -8.27
C VAL A 282 -8.50 2.13 -9.48
N ALA A 283 -8.13 0.89 -9.23
CA ALA A 283 -7.99 -0.16 -10.24
C ALA A 283 -8.70 -1.42 -9.77
N ASP A 284 -9.15 -2.25 -10.70
CA ASP A 284 -9.80 -3.50 -10.35
C ASP A 284 -9.63 -4.57 -11.42
N ILE A 285 -9.63 -5.82 -10.97
CA ILE A 285 -9.49 -6.99 -11.83
C ILE A 285 -10.53 -8.04 -11.44
N ALA A 286 -10.87 -8.90 -12.41
CA ALA A 286 -11.68 -10.07 -12.13
C ALA A 286 -10.94 -11.01 -11.17
N TYR A 287 -11.68 -11.57 -10.22
CA TYR A 287 -11.25 -12.71 -9.39
C TYR A 287 -12.01 -13.97 -9.87
N LEU A 288 -12.29 -14.92 -8.98
CA LEU A 288 -13.06 -16.12 -9.28
C LEU A 288 -14.56 -15.83 -9.42
N GLY A 289 -15.15 -16.24 -10.54
CA GLY A 289 -16.57 -16.02 -10.83
C GLY A 289 -16.86 -14.53 -11.06
N GLU A 290 -17.89 -14.01 -10.41
CA GLU A 290 -18.28 -12.58 -10.49
C GLU A 290 -17.54 -11.70 -9.47
N ALA A 291 -16.69 -12.29 -8.62
CA ALA A 291 -15.94 -11.56 -7.62
C ALA A 291 -14.87 -10.66 -8.27
N ARG A 292 -14.50 -9.59 -7.57
CA ARG A 292 -13.46 -8.66 -8.02
C ARG A 292 -12.49 -8.32 -6.90
N ASP A 293 -11.23 -8.18 -7.27
CA ASP A 293 -10.22 -7.59 -6.42
C ASP A 293 -10.02 -6.13 -6.87
N MET A 294 -10.12 -5.19 -5.93
CA MET A 294 -10.04 -3.75 -6.15
C MET A 294 -8.86 -3.17 -5.37
N ALA A 295 -8.07 -2.30 -5.98
CA ALA A 295 -7.02 -1.52 -5.35
C ALA A 295 -7.44 -0.05 -5.30
N ILE A 296 -7.27 0.57 -4.13
CA ILE A 296 -7.65 1.96 -3.88
C ILE A 296 -6.46 2.64 -3.21
N ARG A 297 -5.85 3.60 -3.90
CA ARG A 297 -4.87 4.53 -3.31
C ARG A 297 -5.62 5.74 -2.76
N TRP A 298 -5.35 6.08 -1.51
CA TRP A 298 -6.02 7.16 -0.80
C TRP A 298 -5.06 7.92 0.10
N SER A 299 -5.43 9.16 0.42
CA SER A 299 -4.78 9.96 1.45
C SER A 299 -5.78 10.52 2.46
N LEU A 300 -5.35 10.73 3.69
CA LEU A 300 -6.14 11.28 4.78
C LEU A 300 -5.41 12.48 5.39
N ALA A 301 -6.13 13.59 5.59
CA ALA A 301 -5.63 14.75 6.31
C ALA A 301 -6.60 15.15 7.43
N GLY A 302 -6.05 15.50 8.59
CA GLY A 302 -6.83 15.97 9.74
C GLY A 302 -5.93 16.54 10.83
N THR A 303 -6.45 16.61 12.04
CA THR A 303 -5.71 17.10 13.22
C THR A 303 -5.79 16.08 14.35
N HIS A 304 -4.67 15.78 15.00
CA HIS A 304 -4.60 14.89 16.16
C HIS A 304 -5.20 15.56 17.41
N LYS A 305 -6.53 15.60 17.48
CA LYS A 305 -7.34 16.30 18.50
C LYS A 305 -7.87 15.40 19.59
N GLY A 306 -7.90 14.09 19.37
CA GLY A 306 -8.39 13.14 20.36
C GLY A 306 -7.28 12.26 20.91
N ASP A 307 -7.46 11.87 22.16
CA ASP A 307 -6.61 10.86 22.78
C ASP A 307 -6.88 9.48 22.14
N GLY A 308 -5.88 8.59 22.13
CA GLY A 308 -6.10 7.21 21.72
C GLY A 308 -4.84 6.50 21.27
N ILE A 309 -4.91 5.91 20.09
CA ILE A 309 -3.86 5.03 19.55
C ILE A 309 -2.52 5.73 19.27
N TYR A 310 -2.53 7.07 19.16
CA TYR A 310 -1.34 7.91 19.00
C TYR A 310 -0.99 8.69 20.28
N GLY A 311 -1.51 8.25 21.43
CA GLY A 311 -1.32 8.88 22.73
C GLY A 311 -2.26 10.07 22.96
N PRO A 312 -1.91 10.99 23.87
CA PRO A 312 -2.69 12.19 24.13
C PRO A 312 -2.74 13.13 22.92
N ALA A 313 -3.86 13.82 22.76
CA ALA A 313 -4.05 14.84 21.73
C ALA A 313 -2.88 15.82 21.69
N SER A 314 -2.36 16.11 20.49
CA SER A 314 -1.20 16.98 20.29
C SER A 314 -1.50 18.21 19.44
N GLU A 315 -2.69 18.30 18.85
CA GLU A 315 -3.04 19.32 17.84
C GLU A 315 -2.15 19.28 16.59
N ALA A 316 -1.37 18.21 16.39
CA ALA A 316 -0.52 18.06 15.22
C ALA A 316 -1.40 17.93 13.95
N PRO A 317 -1.11 18.67 12.87
CA PRO A 317 -1.66 18.35 11.56
C PRO A 317 -1.14 16.98 11.12
N VAL A 318 -2.05 16.08 10.77
CA VAL A 318 -1.71 14.71 10.39
C VAL A 318 -2.05 14.46 8.94
N PHE A 319 -1.10 13.94 8.19
CA PHE A 319 -1.27 13.45 6.82
C PHE A 319 -0.91 11.97 6.77
N ILE A 320 -1.75 11.16 6.15
CA ILE A 320 -1.55 9.72 5.95
C ILE A 320 -1.71 9.42 4.47
N MET A 321 -0.80 8.62 3.93
CA MET A 321 -0.93 8.02 2.61
C MET A 321 -1.13 6.51 2.81
N GLY A 322 -2.18 5.96 2.21
CA GLY A 322 -2.56 4.57 2.38
C GLY A 322 -2.97 3.92 1.06
N ILE A 323 -2.89 2.59 1.04
CA ILE A 323 -3.42 1.79 -0.06
C ILE A 323 -4.24 0.66 0.53
N THR A 324 -5.41 0.44 -0.06
CA THR A 324 -6.36 -0.58 0.36
C THR A 324 -6.68 -1.50 -0.80
N HIS A 325 -6.51 -2.81 -0.59
CA HIS A 325 -7.03 -3.83 -1.49
C HIS A 325 -8.28 -4.47 -0.90
N TRP A 326 -9.35 -4.58 -1.67
CA TRP A 326 -10.56 -5.30 -1.31
C TRP A 326 -10.78 -6.48 -2.21
N ARG A 327 -11.24 -7.58 -1.62
CA ARG A 327 -11.97 -8.62 -2.35
C ARG A 327 -13.45 -8.43 -2.15
N VAL A 328 -14.17 -8.14 -3.22
CA VAL A 328 -15.62 -7.91 -3.23
C VAL A 328 -16.33 -9.13 -3.82
N ILE A 329 -17.32 -9.64 -3.09
CA ILE A 329 -18.14 -10.79 -3.47
C ILE A 329 -19.59 -10.50 -3.09
N ASN A 330 -20.52 -10.63 -4.04
CA ASN A 330 -21.94 -10.38 -3.86
C ASN A 330 -22.23 -8.97 -3.30
N GLY A 331 -21.53 -7.97 -3.80
CA GLY A 331 -21.67 -6.57 -3.39
C GLY A 331 -21.13 -6.25 -1.99
N GLN A 332 -20.37 -7.15 -1.36
CA GLN A 332 -19.81 -6.93 -0.03
C GLN A 332 -18.29 -7.17 0.01
N ILE A 333 -17.60 -6.42 0.85
CA ILE A 333 -16.17 -6.61 1.13
C ILE A 333 -16.01 -7.86 1.98
N HIS A 334 -15.30 -8.84 1.45
CA HIS A 334 -14.99 -10.12 2.08
C HIS A 334 -13.58 -10.18 2.67
N ARG A 335 -12.63 -9.49 2.05
CA ARG A 335 -11.25 -9.41 2.53
C ARG A 335 -10.73 -8.01 2.28
N GLU A 336 -9.98 -7.49 3.24
CA GLU A 336 -9.32 -6.19 3.14
C GLU A 336 -7.83 -6.31 3.49
N TRP A 337 -6.99 -5.62 2.72
CA TRP A 337 -5.62 -5.35 3.10
C TRP A 337 -5.43 -3.85 3.04
N THR A 338 -5.26 -3.21 4.18
CA THR A 338 -5.04 -1.76 4.24
C THR A 338 -3.67 -1.50 4.84
N VAL A 339 -2.84 -0.75 4.14
CA VAL A 339 -1.48 -0.43 4.58
C VAL A 339 -1.27 1.07 4.52
N TRP A 340 -0.78 1.63 5.62
CA TRP A 340 -0.06 2.90 5.71
C TRP A 340 1.11 2.69 6.68
N ASP A 341 2.08 3.60 6.65
CA ASP A 341 3.20 3.54 7.58
C ASP A 341 2.81 4.16 8.95
N ASP A 342 2.35 3.31 9.89
CA ASP A 342 1.96 3.76 11.25
C ASP A 342 3.13 4.37 12.04
N LEU A 343 4.36 3.92 11.76
CA LEU A 343 5.56 4.49 12.39
C LEU A 343 5.77 5.94 11.91
N ALA A 344 5.62 6.19 10.61
CA ALA A 344 5.76 7.53 10.05
C ALA A 344 4.66 8.49 10.56
N VAL A 345 3.43 8.01 10.77
CA VAL A 345 2.35 8.81 11.41
C VAL A 345 2.73 9.21 12.84
N ARG A 346 3.23 8.26 13.65
CA ARG A 346 3.69 8.53 15.01
C ARG A 346 4.88 9.50 15.02
N ARG A 347 5.81 9.34 14.09
CA ARG A 347 6.96 10.23 13.92
C ARG A 347 6.50 11.66 13.62
N GLN A 348 5.54 11.86 12.73
CA GLN A 348 4.97 13.19 12.43
C GLN A 348 4.41 13.86 13.68
N ILE A 349 3.65 13.12 14.49
CA ILE A 349 3.10 13.62 15.76
C ILE A 349 4.22 13.94 16.75
N ALA A 350 5.23 13.08 16.86
CA ALA A 350 6.38 13.29 17.72
C ALA A 350 7.21 14.52 17.30
N GLU A 351 7.48 14.70 16.00
CA GLU A 351 8.16 15.88 15.46
C GLU A 351 7.43 17.17 15.83
N TYR A 352 6.10 17.18 15.69
CA TYR A 352 5.28 18.34 16.08
C TYR A 352 5.41 18.64 17.58
N ARG A 353 5.34 17.62 18.44
CA ARG A 353 5.51 17.77 19.90
C ARG A 353 6.89 18.32 20.30
N LEU A 354 7.94 18.09 19.51
CA LEU A 354 9.27 18.63 19.79
C LEU A 354 9.38 20.14 19.49
N GLN A 355 8.48 20.70 18.69
CA GLN A 355 8.47 22.11 18.31
C GLN A 355 7.61 22.99 19.23
N THR A 356 6.67 22.40 19.96
CA THR A 356 5.71 23.07 20.87
C THR A 356 6.09 22.87 22.32
#